data_AF-A0A4S8MI04-F1
#
_entry.id   AF-A0A4S8MI04-F1
#
_cell.length_a   1.000
_cell.length_b   1.000
_cell.length_c   1.000
_cell.angle_alpha   90.00
_cell.angle_beta   90.00
_cell.angle_gamma   90.00
#
_symmetry.space_group_name_H-M   'P 1'
#
loop_
_entity.id
_entity.type
_entity.pdbx_description
1 polymer ?
#
loop_
_entity_poly.entity_id
_entity_poly.type
_entity_poly.pdbx_seq_one_letter_code
_entity_poly.pdbx_strand_id
1 'polypeptide(L)' 'IPRNDKEDQRAKYAVAMLVLFKPWSDHVQNLLKEESQDWESAFEAWRSNTSAEILKTMKNMQLLYESRDAKVD' A
#
# COMPACT_ATOMS: atom_id res chain seq x y z
N ILE A 1 8.33 0.98 7.24
CA ILE A 1 7.01 0.75 6.58
C ILE A 1 6.78 -0.75 6.56
N PRO A 2 5.53 -1.24 6.71
CA PRO A 2 5.24 -2.67 6.63
C PRO A 2 5.77 -3.28 5.32
N ARG A 3 6.26 -4.50 5.40
CA ARG A 3 6.83 -5.24 4.27
C ARG A 3 5.73 -5.97 3.51
N ASN A 4 5.73 -5.90 2.18
CA ASN A 4 4.71 -6.55 1.35
C ASN A 4 4.98 -8.05 1.11
N ASP A 5 6.21 -8.49 1.35
CA ASP A 5 6.66 -9.86 1.14
C ASP A 5 6.48 -10.74 2.39
N LYS A 6 6.21 -10.11 3.55
CA LYS A 6 5.83 -10.79 4.80
C LYS A 6 4.31 -10.90 4.89
N GLU A 7 3.80 -12.13 4.96
CA GLU A 7 2.35 -12.42 4.92
C GLU A 7 1.60 -11.75 6.08
N ASP A 8 2.17 -11.75 7.29
CA ASP A 8 1.61 -11.10 8.49
C ASP A 8 1.54 -9.55 8.38
N GLN A 9 2.19 -8.98 7.37
CA GLN A 9 2.27 -7.54 7.14
C GLN A 9 1.53 -7.07 5.90
N ARG A 10 0.99 -7.96 5.06
CA ARG A 10 0.32 -7.59 3.79
C ARG A 10 -0.85 -6.62 3.98
N ALA A 11 -1.77 -6.94 4.88
CA ALA A 11 -2.89 -6.04 5.20
C ALA A 11 -2.41 -4.67 5.72
N LYS A 12 -1.36 -4.65 6.56
CA LYS A 12 -0.77 -3.41 7.08
C LYS A 12 -0.08 -2.60 5.99
N TYR A 13 0.60 -3.28 5.06
CA TYR A 13 1.19 -2.67 3.88
C TYR A 13 0.12 -2.05 2.99
N ALA A 14 -0.95 -2.78 2.70
CA ALA A 14 -2.07 -2.32 1.90
C ALA A 14 -2.69 -1.04 2.48
N VAL A 15 -2.99 -1.04 3.80
CA VAL A 15 -3.47 0.17 4.51
C VAL A 15 -2.47 1.31 4.35
N ALA A 16 -1.19 1.09 4.64
CA ALA A 16 -0.19 2.15 4.60
C ALA A 16 -0.07 2.77 3.20
N MET A 17 -0.09 1.97 2.13
CA MET A 17 0.02 2.47 0.77
C MET A 17 -1.24 3.25 0.36
N LEU A 18 -2.44 2.74 0.69
CA LEU A 18 -3.69 3.45 0.43
C LEU A 18 -3.72 4.81 1.14
N VAL A 19 -3.34 4.84 2.42
CA VAL A 19 -3.31 6.08 3.23
C VAL A 19 -2.32 7.11 2.67
N LEU A 20 -1.15 6.67 2.20
CA LEU A 20 -0.10 7.58 1.72
C LEU A 20 -0.36 8.11 0.30
N PHE A 21 -0.93 7.28 -0.58
CA PHE A 21 -0.96 7.56 -2.01
C PHE A 21 -2.35 7.71 -2.61
N LYS A 22 -3.40 7.20 -1.95
CA LYS A 22 -4.76 7.50 -2.37
C LYS A 22 -5.10 8.93 -1.92
N PRO A 23 -5.65 9.77 -2.81
CA PRO A 23 -6.03 11.12 -2.44
C PRO A 23 -7.10 11.11 -1.35
N TRP A 24 -6.90 11.92 -0.32
CA TRP A 24 -7.86 12.12 0.76
C TRP A 24 -8.98 13.03 0.27
N SER A 25 -10.20 12.69 0.62
CA SER A 25 -11.38 13.41 0.16
C SER A 25 -12.48 13.27 1.21
N ASP A 26 -13.18 14.37 1.46
CA ASP A 26 -14.35 14.37 2.35
C ASP A 26 -15.58 13.72 1.70
N HIS A 27 -15.48 13.35 0.41
CA HIS A 27 -16.54 12.66 -0.30
C HIS A 27 -16.55 11.17 0.02
N VAL A 28 -17.71 10.67 0.44
CA VAL A 28 -17.97 9.26 0.78
C VAL A 28 -17.68 8.30 -0.39
N GLN A 29 -17.61 8.80 -1.63
CA GLN A 29 -17.26 7.98 -2.80
C GLN A 29 -15.75 7.68 -2.91
N ASN A 30 -14.90 8.36 -2.12
CA ASN A 30 -13.44 8.24 -2.18
C ASN A 30 -12.85 7.49 -0.97
N LEU A 31 -13.66 6.74 -0.22
CA LEU A 31 -13.22 5.93 0.93
C LEU A 31 -12.03 5.03 0.57
N LEU A 32 -11.07 4.88 1.49
CA LEU A 32 -9.88 4.03 1.26
C LEU A 32 -10.25 2.58 0.86
N LYS A 33 -11.37 2.08 1.38
CA LYS A 33 -11.99 0.81 1.00
C LYS A 33 -13.51 0.87 1.24
N GLU A 34 -14.26 -0.05 0.64
CA GLU A 34 -15.66 -0.29 1.01
C GLU A 34 -15.76 -1.01 2.38
N GLU A 35 -16.91 -0.91 3.06
CA GLU A 35 -17.08 -1.47 4.41
C GLU A 35 -16.80 -2.99 4.46
N SER A 36 -17.33 -3.75 3.51
CA SER A 36 -17.19 -5.21 3.41
C SER A 36 -15.91 -5.67 2.73
N GLN A 37 -15.15 -4.78 2.10
CA GLN A 37 -13.93 -5.13 1.38
C GLN A 37 -12.76 -5.33 2.34
N ASP A 38 -11.92 -6.32 2.09
CA ASP A 38 -10.65 -6.46 2.81
C ASP A 38 -9.60 -5.46 2.27
N TRP A 39 -8.57 -5.20 3.07
CA TRP A 39 -7.56 -4.20 2.73
C TRP A 39 -6.71 -4.57 1.52
N GLU A 40 -6.41 -5.86 1.33
CA GLU A 40 -5.55 -6.34 0.26
C GLU A 40 -6.26 -6.20 -1.08
N SER A 41 -7.52 -6.63 -1.15
CA SER A 41 -8.38 -6.46 -2.33
C SER A 41 -8.62 -4.99 -2.66
N ALA A 42 -8.85 -4.14 -1.66
CA ALA A 42 -9.00 -2.69 -1.86
C ALA A 42 -7.73 -2.07 -2.46
N PHE A 43 -6.57 -2.47 -1.94
CA PHE A 43 -5.28 -2.01 -2.45
C PHE A 43 -5.03 -2.51 -3.87
N GLU A 44 -5.27 -3.78 -4.19
CA GLU A 44 -5.03 -4.30 -5.55
C GLU A 44 -5.97 -3.67 -6.60
N ALA A 45 -7.23 -3.42 -6.23
CA ALA A 45 -8.16 -2.70 -7.09
C ALA A 45 -7.70 -1.26 -7.36
N TRP A 46 -7.24 -0.55 -6.34
CA TRP A 46 -6.70 0.80 -6.47
C TRP A 46 -5.37 0.81 -7.26
N ARG A 47 -4.47 -0.12 -6.95
CA ARG A 47 -3.15 -0.26 -7.57
C ARG A 47 -3.24 -0.45 -9.07
N SER A 48 -4.22 -1.24 -9.52
CA SER A 48 -4.47 -1.50 -10.95
C SER A 48 -4.92 -0.25 -11.73
N ASN A 49 -5.46 0.76 -11.03
CA ASN A 49 -5.93 2.02 -11.60
C ASN A 49 -5.00 3.22 -11.30
N THR A 50 -3.86 2.96 -10.65
CA THR A 50 -2.94 4.01 -10.18
C THR A 50 -1.83 4.29 -11.20
N SER A 51 -1.28 5.51 -11.16
CA SER A 51 -0.21 5.90 -12.08
C SER A 51 1.08 5.10 -11.87
N ALA A 52 1.80 4.87 -12.97
CA ALA A 52 3.07 4.13 -12.94
C ALA A 52 4.14 4.80 -12.04
N GLU A 53 4.09 6.12 -11.88
CA GLU A 53 5.00 6.87 -11.01
C GLU A 53 4.79 6.56 -9.53
N ILE A 54 3.53 6.46 -9.09
CA ILE A 54 3.20 6.05 -7.73
C ILE A 54 3.60 4.59 -7.51
N LEU A 55 3.32 3.70 -8.48
CA LEU A 55 3.75 2.30 -8.41
C LEU A 55 5.29 2.16 -8.26
N LYS A 56 6.05 2.94 -9.04
CA LYS A 56 7.51 2.98 -8.96
C LYS A 56 7.98 3.47 -7.60
N THR A 57 7.33 4.50 -7.05
CA THR A 57 7.65 5.04 -5.73
C THR A 57 7.42 3.99 -4.64
N MET A 58 6.25 3.32 -4.63
CA MET A 58 5.97 2.25 -3.67
C MET A 58 6.99 1.12 -3.73
N LYS A 59 7.37 0.69 -4.95
CA LYS A 59 8.40 -0.35 -5.15
C LYS A 59 9.75 0.09 -4.58
N ASN A 60 10.18 1.33 -4.84
CA ASN A 60 11.43 1.86 -4.33
C ASN A 60 11.43 1.96 -2.80
N MET A 61 10.31 2.35 -2.19
CA MET A 61 10.17 2.36 -0.74
C MET A 61 10.39 0.95 -0.16
N GLN A 62 9.71 -0.07 -0.70
CA GLN A 62 9.88 -1.45 -0.24
C GLN A 62 11.33 -1.93 -0.37
N LEU A 63 11.93 -1.78 -1.55
CA LEU A 63 13.34 -2.16 -1.79
C LEU A 63 14.32 -1.51 -0.82
N LEU A 64 14.13 -0.21 -0.51
CA LEU A 64 14.97 0.50 0.45
C LEU A 64 14.85 -0.10 1.85
N TYR A 65 13.62 -0.38 2.30
CA TYR A 65 13.39 -0.95 3.62
C TYR A 65 13.88 -2.40 3.71
N GLU A 66 13.62 -3.22 2.70
CA GLU A 66 14.11 -4.60 2.60
C GLU A 66 15.64 -4.64 2.68
N SER A 67 16.32 -3.77 1.93
CA SER A 67 17.78 -3.69 1.91
C SER A 67 18.38 -3.18 3.21
N ARG A 68 17.63 -2.38 3.99
CA ARG A 68 18.07 -1.90 5.29
C ARG A 68 17.87 -2.94 6.38
N ASP A 69 16.73 -3.64 6.37
CA ASP A 69 16.40 -4.75 7.28
C ASP A 69 17.43 -5.88 7.15
N ALA A 70 17.80 -6.24 5.91
CA ALA A 70 18.80 -7.26 5.62
C ALA A 70 20.23 -6.95 6.10
N LYS A 71 20.51 -5.72 6.55
CA LYS A 71 21.79 -5.35 7.17
C LYS A 71 21.79 -5.45 8.70
N VAL A 72 20.61 -5.61 9.28
CA VAL A 72 20.39 -5.63 10.74
C VAL A 72 20.12 -7.05 11.26
N ASP A 73 19.78 -7.98 10.36
CA ASP A 73 19.87 -9.44 10.56
C ASP A 73 21.31 -9.96 10.38
#